data_AF-A0A1T4Q855-F1
#
_entry.id   AF-A0A1T4Q855-F1
#
_cell.length_a   1.000
_cell.length_b   1.000
_cell.length_c   1.000
_cell.angle_alpha   90.00
_cell.angle_beta   90.00
_cell.angle_gamma   90.00
#
_symmetry.space_group_name_H-M   'P 1'
#
loop_
_entity.id
_entity.type
_entity.pdbx_description
1 polymer ?
#
loop_
_entity_poly.entity_id
_entity_poly.type
_entity_poly.pdbx_seq_one_letter_code
_entity_poly.pdbx_strand_id
1 'polypeptide(L)'
;MNMLTFDKTDIQQQNKPFIAEAVFAVETISANLQREKQLRAKQLLDRLFPLERGSHQEVTSYVIDYHHVLAYFKNGQHTGLKLPKQFIAYTGGKEQPCSILFRDGNGSHVEVLLGYQRGTGCIELINIDDIQLETCTVLSQEVNDKEPNAVMRHWISLIKGNERGKPQACSEDKEYTAKCGEDYHLSYCFHL
;
A
#
# COMPACT_ATOMS: atom_id res chain seq x y z
N MET A 1 -0.16 -53.31 -20.35
CA MET A 1 1.07 -52.51 -20.19
C MET A 1 0.88 -51.24 -21.02
N ASN A 2 0.19 -50.23 -20.48
CA ASN A 2 -0.12 -49.01 -21.22
C ASN A 2 0.45 -47.80 -20.48
N MET A 3 1.26 -47.04 -21.22
CA MET A 3 1.98 -45.84 -20.83
C MET A 3 1.06 -44.79 -20.22
N LEU A 4 1.45 -44.29 -19.05
CA LEU A 4 0.96 -43.04 -18.48
C LEU A 4 1.43 -41.89 -19.39
N THR A 5 0.52 -41.30 -20.13
CA THR A 5 0.68 -39.95 -20.68
C THR A 5 0.68 -38.97 -19.51
N PHE A 6 1.87 -38.47 -19.17
CA PHE A 6 1.98 -37.34 -18.24
C PHE A 6 1.49 -36.08 -18.96
N ASP A 7 0.26 -35.70 -18.64
CA ASP A 7 -0.31 -34.40 -18.96
C ASP A 7 0.50 -33.33 -18.23
N LYS A 8 1.33 -32.59 -18.97
CA LYS A 8 2.07 -31.42 -18.47
C LYS A 8 1.12 -30.22 -18.48
N THR A 9 0.12 -30.22 -17.60
CA THR A 9 -0.69 -29.03 -17.31
C THR A 9 -0.92 -28.85 -15.82
N ASP A 10 0.15 -28.91 -15.01
CA ASP A 10 0.03 -28.53 -13.60
C ASP A 10 1.33 -27.97 -13.02
N ILE A 11 1.84 -26.90 -13.65
CA ILE A 11 2.86 -26.05 -13.04
C ILE A 11 2.30 -24.63 -13.00
N GLN A 12 2.01 -24.19 -11.77
CA GLN A 12 1.82 -22.80 -11.32
C GLN A 12 0.40 -22.19 -11.39
N GLN A 13 -0.57 -22.87 -10.76
CA GLN A 13 -1.64 -22.18 -10.02
C GLN A 13 -1.07 -21.51 -8.73
N GLN A 14 -0.34 -20.40 -8.81
CA GLN A 14 -0.25 -19.43 -7.69
C GLN A 14 0.54 -18.16 -8.06
N ASN A 15 0.14 -17.42 -9.11
CA ASN A 15 0.67 -16.07 -9.28
C ASN A 15 -0.37 -15.19 -9.96
N LYS A 16 -1.48 -14.92 -9.27
CA LYS A 16 -2.32 -13.77 -9.62
C LYS A 16 -1.53 -12.53 -9.20
N PRO A 17 -1.09 -11.67 -10.13
CA PRO A 17 -0.34 -10.50 -9.74
C PRO A 17 -1.29 -9.58 -8.98
N PHE A 18 -1.02 -9.42 -7.68
CA PHE A 18 -1.62 -8.43 -6.77
C PHE A 18 -1.77 -7.05 -7.42
N ILE A 19 -0.79 -6.69 -8.25
CA ILE A 19 -0.71 -5.49 -9.07
C ILE A 19 -1.88 -5.41 -10.08
N ALA A 20 -2.25 -6.51 -10.74
CA ALA A 20 -3.25 -6.48 -11.82
C ALA A 20 -4.68 -6.26 -11.29
N GLU A 21 -5.04 -6.79 -10.11
CA GLU A 21 -6.37 -6.55 -9.55
C GLU A 21 -6.53 -5.11 -9.03
N ALA A 22 -5.47 -4.58 -8.38
CA ALA A 22 -5.42 -3.19 -7.92
C ALA A 22 -5.40 -2.19 -9.09
N VAL A 23 -4.59 -2.45 -10.12
CA VAL A 23 -4.49 -1.60 -11.32
C VAL A 23 -5.76 -1.68 -12.17
N PHE A 24 -6.36 -2.86 -12.35
CA PHE A 24 -7.61 -3.02 -13.13
C PHE A 24 -8.81 -2.34 -12.46
N ALA A 25 -8.87 -2.36 -11.12
CA ALA A 25 -9.88 -1.62 -10.36
C ALA A 25 -9.76 -0.09 -10.52
N VAL A 26 -8.58 0.41 -10.90
CA VAL A 26 -8.26 1.82 -11.10
C VAL A 26 -8.38 2.24 -12.58
N GLU A 27 -7.86 1.45 -13.53
CA GLU A 27 -7.82 1.79 -14.97
C GLU A 27 -9.19 1.83 -15.65
N THR A 28 -10.19 1.08 -15.15
CA THR A 28 -11.52 1.00 -15.80
C THR A 28 -12.37 2.27 -15.59
N ILE A 29 -11.88 3.27 -14.86
CA ILE A 29 -12.71 4.39 -14.39
C ILE A 29 -12.11 5.73 -14.82
N SER A 30 -12.34 6.09 -16.07
CA SER A 30 -12.39 7.50 -16.47
C SER A 30 -13.56 8.17 -15.74
N ALA A 31 -13.34 8.80 -14.57
CA ALA A 31 -14.36 9.66 -13.99
C ALA A 31 -13.79 10.81 -13.15
N ASN A 32 -14.26 12.01 -13.51
CA ASN A 32 -13.97 13.33 -12.94
C ASN A 32 -14.52 13.54 -11.50
N LEU A 33 -14.95 12.49 -10.77
CA LEU A 33 -15.59 12.66 -9.46
C LEU A 33 -14.67 12.22 -8.31
N GLN A 34 -14.12 13.20 -7.59
CA GLN A 34 -13.25 13.01 -6.43
C GLN A 34 -13.84 12.08 -5.36
N ARG A 35 -15.18 12.05 -5.21
CA ARG A 35 -15.88 11.15 -4.28
C ARG A 35 -15.76 9.67 -4.65
N GLU A 36 -15.84 9.31 -5.93
CA GLU A 36 -15.71 7.91 -6.36
C GLU A 36 -14.28 7.41 -6.19
N LYS A 37 -13.28 8.24 -6.49
CA LYS A 37 -11.87 7.92 -6.24
C LYS A 37 -11.61 7.62 -4.76
N GLN A 38 -12.15 8.46 -3.86
CA GLN A 38 -12.07 8.24 -2.42
C GLN A 38 -12.74 6.94 -1.98
N LEU A 39 -13.95 6.66 -2.49
CA LEU A 39 -14.66 5.43 -2.18
C LEU A 39 -13.85 4.19 -2.57
N ARG A 40 -13.28 4.20 -3.77
CA ARG A 40 -12.48 3.08 -4.31
C ARG A 40 -11.17 2.88 -3.56
N ALA A 41 -10.47 3.97 -3.23
CA ALA A 41 -9.27 3.92 -2.41
C ALA A 41 -9.54 3.22 -1.07
N LYS A 42 -10.61 3.61 -0.39
CA LYS A 42 -10.98 3.04 0.90
C LYS A 42 -11.46 1.59 0.79
N GLN A 43 -12.16 1.23 -0.29
CA GLN A 43 -12.52 -0.16 -0.58
C GLN A 43 -11.29 -1.04 -0.86
N LEU A 44 -10.26 -0.49 -1.51
CA LEU A 44 -8.99 -1.19 -1.71
C LEU A 44 -8.29 -1.42 -0.36
N LEU A 45 -8.26 -0.42 0.52
CA LEU A 45 -7.73 -0.59 1.88
C LEU A 45 -8.52 -1.63 2.68
N ASP A 46 -9.85 -1.65 2.59
CA ASP A 46 -10.68 -2.68 3.25
C ASP A 46 -10.33 -4.10 2.77
N ARG A 47 -9.91 -4.26 1.52
CA ARG A 47 -9.50 -5.57 0.97
C ARG A 47 -8.09 -5.96 1.40
N LEU A 48 -7.15 -5.02 1.37
CA LEU A 48 -5.73 -5.28 1.63
C LEU A 48 -5.38 -5.31 3.12
N PHE A 49 -5.92 -4.34 3.86
CA PHE A 49 -5.60 -4.06 5.25
C PHE A 49 -6.89 -3.95 6.08
N PRO A 50 -7.75 -4.98 6.11
CA PRO A 50 -9.05 -4.90 6.75
C PRO A 50 -8.96 -4.46 8.21
N LEU A 51 -9.85 -3.58 8.63
CA LEU A 51 -10.06 -3.24 10.03
C LEU A 51 -10.68 -4.42 10.79
N GLU A 52 -10.44 -4.51 12.09
CA GLU A 52 -11.06 -5.55 12.93
C GLU A 52 -12.60 -5.38 12.97
N ARG A 53 -13.06 -4.12 12.92
CA ARG A 53 -14.48 -3.75 12.97
C ARG A 53 -14.72 -2.52 12.09
N GLY A 54 -15.81 -2.50 11.32
CA GLY A 54 -16.14 -1.37 10.44
C GLY A 54 -15.34 -1.36 9.15
N SER A 55 -15.33 -0.22 8.47
CA SER A 55 -14.66 -0.01 7.17
C SER A 55 -13.85 1.28 7.16
N HIS A 56 -12.76 1.31 6.39
CA HIS A 56 -11.97 2.52 6.15
C HIS A 56 -12.81 3.70 5.61
N GLN A 57 -13.97 3.41 5.01
CA GLN A 57 -14.95 4.39 4.52
C GLN A 57 -15.47 5.32 5.61
N GLU A 58 -15.61 4.82 6.83
CA GLU A 58 -16.23 5.53 7.96
C GLU A 58 -15.21 6.19 8.89
N VAL A 59 -13.91 6.02 8.59
CA VAL A 59 -12.81 6.54 9.41
C VAL A 59 -12.71 8.05 9.29
N THR A 60 -12.59 8.72 10.43
CA THR A 60 -12.39 10.16 10.56
C THR A 60 -10.94 10.52 10.75
N SER A 61 -10.17 9.70 11.46
CA SER A 61 -8.75 9.90 11.70
C SER A 61 -8.03 8.58 11.95
N TYR A 62 -6.74 8.55 11.62
CA TYR A 62 -5.83 7.49 12.05
C TYR A 62 -4.90 8.06 13.11
N VAL A 63 -4.66 7.27 14.14
CA VAL A 63 -3.71 7.59 15.20
C VAL A 63 -2.82 6.38 15.40
N ILE A 64 -1.56 6.63 15.72
CA ILE A 64 -0.60 5.59 16.02
C ILE A 64 -0.40 5.56 17.51
N ASP A 65 -0.93 4.53 18.14
CA ASP A 65 -0.81 4.33 19.58
C ASP A 65 0.05 3.11 19.88
N TYR A 66 1.04 3.31 20.74
CA TYR A 66 2.18 2.40 20.91
C TYR A 66 2.76 1.98 19.56
N HIS A 67 2.48 0.77 19.11
CA HIS A 67 2.98 0.15 17.87
C HIS A 67 1.85 -0.26 16.92
N HIS A 68 0.65 0.31 17.08
CA HIS A 68 -0.56 -0.05 16.33
C HIS A 68 -1.18 1.17 15.66
N VAL A 69 -1.77 0.95 14.48
CA VAL A 69 -2.64 1.92 13.83
C VAL A 69 -4.04 1.74 14.38
N LEU A 70 -4.59 2.82 14.94
CA LEU A 70 -5.96 2.95 15.39
C LEU A 70 -6.73 3.83 14.41
N ALA A 71 -7.82 3.30 13.88
CA ALA A 71 -8.76 4.01 13.04
C ALA A 71 -9.94 4.47 13.90
N TYR A 72 -10.17 5.78 13.96
CA TYR A 72 -11.27 6.40 14.71
C TYR A 72 -12.48 6.62 13.80
N PHE A 73 -13.66 6.41 14.35
CA PHE A 73 -14.94 6.60 13.67
C PHE A 73 -15.69 7.82 14.20
N LYS A 74 -16.68 8.30 13.43
CA LYS A 74 -17.54 9.45 13.81
C LYS A 74 -18.25 9.31 15.16
N ASN A 75 -18.49 8.07 15.59
CA ASN A 75 -19.17 7.78 16.86
C ASN A 75 -18.21 7.75 18.07
N GLY A 76 -16.93 8.09 17.88
CA GLY A 76 -15.89 8.06 18.91
C GLY A 76 -15.34 6.67 19.21
N GLN A 77 -15.88 5.61 18.60
CA GLN A 77 -15.25 4.29 18.66
C GLN A 77 -13.98 4.29 17.81
N HIS A 78 -13.04 3.44 18.19
CA HIS A 78 -11.83 3.18 17.41
C HIS A 78 -11.62 1.68 17.27
N THR A 79 -10.85 1.31 16.26
CA THR A 79 -10.50 -0.07 15.97
C THR A 79 -9.09 -0.18 15.44
N GLY A 80 -8.47 -1.34 15.59
CA GLY A 80 -7.20 -1.65 14.95
C GLY A 80 -7.38 -2.32 13.58
N LEU A 81 -6.25 -2.61 12.94
CA LEU A 81 -6.22 -3.55 11.82
C LEU A 81 -6.54 -4.96 12.34
N LYS A 82 -7.25 -5.74 11.53
CA LYS A 82 -7.47 -7.18 11.77
C LYS A 82 -6.15 -7.95 11.84
N LEU A 83 -5.13 -7.49 11.09
CA LEU A 83 -3.78 -8.04 11.11
C LEU A 83 -2.78 -6.94 11.53
N PRO A 84 -2.55 -6.76 12.84
CA PRO A 84 -1.64 -5.75 13.37
C PRO A 84 -0.22 -5.77 12.79
N LYS A 85 0.23 -6.95 12.35
CA LYS A 85 1.58 -7.15 11.77
C LYS A 85 1.77 -6.47 10.41
N GLN A 86 0.69 -6.15 9.70
CA GLN A 86 0.77 -5.47 8.41
C GLN A 86 1.26 -4.03 8.56
N PHE A 87 1.07 -3.40 9.73
CA PHE A 87 1.63 -2.07 10.00
C PHE A 87 3.12 -2.15 10.33
N ILE A 88 3.92 -1.36 9.60
CA ILE A 88 5.38 -1.34 9.71
C ILE A 88 5.89 0.01 10.17
N ALA A 89 5.50 1.09 9.49
CA ALA A 89 6.06 2.42 9.70
C ALA A 89 5.07 3.53 9.31
N TYR A 90 5.40 4.78 9.61
CA TYR A 90 4.59 5.95 9.32
C TYR A 90 5.45 7.20 9.12
N THR A 91 4.87 8.27 8.60
CA THR A 91 5.49 9.61 8.58
C THR A 91 4.62 10.63 9.31
N GLY A 92 5.21 11.73 9.76
CA GLY A 92 4.51 12.79 10.49
C GLY A 92 4.33 12.49 11.98
N GLY A 93 3.27 13.04 12.59
CA GLY A 93 3.01 12.88 14.03
C GLY A 93 2.23 11.61 14.34
N LYS A 94 2.39 11.07 15.56
CA LYS A 94 1.61 9.90 16.02
C LYS A 94 0.09 10.18 16.07
N GLU A 95 -0.28 11.39 16.48
CA GLU A 95 -1.68 11.82 16.58
C GLU A 95 -2.29 12.19 15.22
N GLN A 96 -1.46 12.54 14.25
CA GLN A 96 -1.86 12.89 12.89
C GLN A 96 -0.76 12.46 11.92
N PRO A 97 -0.74 11.16 11.53
CA PRO A 97 0.23 10.66 10.57
C PRO A 97 -0.04 11.26 9.19
N CYS A 98 1.03 11.59 8.48
CA CYS A 98 0.97 12.08 7.10
C CYS A 98 0.85 10.91 6.11
N SER A 99 1.60 9.84 6.34
CA SER A 99 1.47 8.58 5.59
C SER A 99 1.65 7.38 6.52
N ILE A 100 1.05 6.27 6.13
CA ILE A 100 1.14 4.99 6.85
C ILE A 100 1.67 3.94 5.88
N LEU A 101 2.73 3.24 6.30
CA LEU A 101 3.38 2.18 5.55
C LEU A 101 2.90 0.82 6.06
N PHE A 102 2.26 0.10 5.16
CA PHE A 102 1.85 -1.29 5.37
C PHE A 102 2.75 -2.24 4.59
N ARG A 103 2.72 -3.51 5.00
CA ARG A 103 3.37 -4.60 4.30
C ARG A 103 2.37 -5.73 4.11
N ASP A 104 2.22 -6.13 2.85
CA ASP A 104 1.41 -7.28 2.48
C ASP A 104 2.11 -8.59 2.90
N GLY A 105 1.34 -9.69 2.98
CA GLY A 105 1.86 -11.01 3.33
C GLY A 105 2.99 -11.50 2.41
N ASN A 106 3.02 -11.02 1.16
CA ASN A 106 4.07 -11.35 0.19
C ASN A 106 5.35 -10.50 0.35
N GLY A 107 5.35 -9.58 1.32
CA GLY A 107 6.52 -8.77 1.66
C GLY A 107 6.60 -7.43 0.95
N SER A 108 5.71 -7.14 0.00
CA SER A 108 5.59 -5.84 -0.69
C SER A 108 5.04 -4.76 0.23
N HIS A 109 5.61 -3.57 0.13
CA HIS A 109 5.17 -2.39 0.87
C HIS A 109 4.04 -1.65 0.14
N VAL A 110 3.11 -1.13 0.92
CA VAL A 110 2.03 -0.26 0.44
C VAL A 110 2.02 0.98 1.31
N GLU A 111 2.30 2.13 0.70
CA GLU A 111 2.21 3.41 1.38
C GLU A 111 0.85 4.04 1.14
N VAL A 112 0.22 4.52 2.21
CA VAL A 112 -1.05 5.22 2.15
C VAL A 112 -0.82 6.66 2.61
N LEU A 113 -0.93 7.61 1.69
CA LEU A 113 -0.82 9.03 1.98
C LEU A 113 -2.18 9.55 2.43
N LEU A 114 -2.21 10.15 3.61
CA LEU A 114 -3.42 10.71 4.20
C LEU A 114 -3.55 12.18 3.78
N GLY A 115 -4.75 12.56 3.38
CA GLY A 115 -5.06 13.94 3.01
C GLY A 115 -5.09 14.84 4.23
N TYR A 116 -4.53 16.04 4.08
CA TYR A 116 -4.53 17.05 5.13
C TYR A 116 -5.95 17.52 5.44
N GLN A 117 -6.43 17.29 6.66
CA GLN A 117 -7.65 17.91 7.15
C GLN A 117 -7.34 19.34 7.58
N ARG A 118 -7.80 20.33 6.81
CA ARG A 118 -7.82 21.71 7.29
C ARG A 118 -8.84 21.78 8.41
N GLY A 119 -8.45 22.27 9.59
CA GLY A 119 -9.30 22.37 10.78
C GLY A 119 -10.50 23.29 10.59
N THR A 120 -11.51 22.82 9.87
CA THR A 120 -12.78 23.51 9.63
C THR A 120 -13.74 23.39 10.81
N GLY A 121 -13.34 22.72 11.90
CA GLY A 121 -14.18 22.47 13.08
C GLY A 121 -15.27 21.41 12.88
N CYS A 122 -15.37 20.83 11.67
CA CYS A 122 -16.30 19.77 11.34
C CYS A 122 -15.62 18.40 11.38
N ILE A 123 -16.31 17.39 11.92
CA ILE A 123 -15.85 16.00 11.92
C ILE A 123 -16.08 15.43 10.51
N GLU A 124 -15.09 15.58 9.64
CA GLU A 124 -15.09 15.00 8.29
C GLU A 124 -14.38 13.64 8.26
N LEU A 125 -14.72 12.83 7.26
CA LEU A 125 -14.04 11.57 7.00
C LEU A 125 -12.62 11.86 6.51
N ILE A 126 -11.66 11.01 6.91
CA ILE A 126 -10.29 11.14 6.42
C ILE A 126 -10.27 10.91 4.91
N ASN A 127 -9.61 11.79 4.18
CA ASN A 127 -9.39 11.60 2.75
C ASN A 127 -8.07 10.85 2.55
N ILE A 128 -8.03 9.95 1.57
CA ILE A 128 -6.79 9.29 1.14
C ILE A 128 -6.24 10.09 -0.03
N ASP A 129 -5.10 10.73 0.16
CA ASP A 129 -4.47 11.56 -0.87
C ASP A 129 -3.89 10.71 -1.99
N ASP A 130 -3.20 9.62 -1.63
CA ASP A 130 -2.70 8.65 -2.58
C ASP A 130 -2.47 7.27 -1.94
N ILE A 131 -2.41 6.23 -2.77
CA ILE A 131 -1.97 4.89 -2.36
C ILE A 131 -0.87 4.48 -3.33
N GLN A 132 0.32 4.23 -2.78
CA GLN A 132 1.50 3.89 -3.54
C GLN A 132 1.92 2.46 -3.26
N LEU A 133 2.06 1.69 -4.32
CA LEU A 133 2.44 0.28 -4.26
C LEU A 133 3.91 0.12 -4.61
N GLU A 134 4.66 -0.55 -3.75
CA GLU A 134 6.03 -0.95 -4.02
C GLU A 134 6.06 -2.04 -5.09
N THR A 135 6.93 -1.85 -6.08
CA THR A 135 7.39 -2.89 -7.00
C THR A 135 8.91 -2.88 -7.05
N CYS A 136 9.51 -4.04 -7.29
CA CYS A 136 10.96 -4.19 -7.35
C CYS A 136 11.36 -4.80 -8.68
N THR A 137 12.32 -4.17 -9.36
CA THR A 137 12.96 -4.69 -10.56
C THR A 137 14.32 -5.24 -10.16
N VAL A 138 14.53 -6.54 -10.33
CA VAL A 138 15.83 -7.17 -10.10
C VAL A 138 16.66 -7.02 -11.36
N LEU A 139 17.78 -6.31 -11.26
CA LEU A 139 18.80 -6.23 -12.30
C LEU A 139 19.80 -7.36 -12.09
N SER A 140 19.54 -8.49 -12.73
CA SER A 140 20.50 -9.59 -12.79
C SER A 140 21.59 -9.26 -13.81
N GLN A 141 22.82 -9.04 -13.34
CA GLN A 141 23.99 -8.94 -14.21
C GLN A 141 24.53 -10.36 -14.45
N GLU A 142 24.12 -11.00 -15.54
CA GLU A 142 24.77 -12.21 -16.07
C GLU A 142 26.11 -11.79 -16.71
N VAL A 143 27.27 -12.45 -16.60
CA VAL A 143 27.73 -13.79 -16.22
C VAL A 143 29.13 -13.56 -15.63
N ASN A 144 29.46 -14.10 -14.44
CA ASN A 144 30.81 -14.27 -13.87
C ASN A 144 31.23 -13.45 -12.62
N ASP A 145 30.37 -12.71 -11.94
CA ASP A 145 30.78 -12.08 -10.67
C ASP A 145 29.91 -12.46 -9.49
N LYS A 146 30.55 -12.72 -8.35
CA LYS A 146 29.98 -13.05 -7.04
C LYS A 146 29.29 -11.84 -6.38
N GLU A 147 28.88 -10.87 -7.18
CA GLU A 147 28.32 -9.61 -6.75
C GLU A 147 26.81 -9.78 -6.51
N PRO A 148 26.26 -9.17 -5.45
CA PRO A 148 24.85 -9.31 -5.13
C PRO A 148 23.97 -8.66 -6.21
N ASN A 149 22.80 -9.25 -6.48
CA ASN A 149 21.88 -8.70 -7.48
C ASN A 149 21.40 -7.32 -7.04
N ALA A 150 21.60 -6.32 -7.89
CA ALA A 150 21.06 -4.98 -7.67
C ALA A 150 19.53 -5.01 -7.87
N VAL A 151 18.80 -4.42 -6.94
CA VAL A 151 17.35 -4.29 -6.98
C VAL A 151 16.99 -2.81 -6.98
N MET A 152 16.15 -2.42 -7.93
CA MET A 152 15.56 -1.09 -8.02
C MET A 152 14.12 -1.13 -7.52
N ARG A 153 13.80 -0.27 -6.58
CA ARG A 153 12.48 -0.08 -6.01
C ARG A 153 11.74 1.02 -6.76
N HIS A 154 10.50 0.75 -7.14
CA HIS A 154 9.60 1.74 -7.72
C HIS A 154 8.30 1.81 -6.93
N TRP A 155 7.70 2.98 -6.87
CA TRP A 155 6.43 3.25 -6.22
C TRP A 155 5.40 3.64 -7.27
N ILE A 156 4.34 2.84 -7.39
CA ILE A 156 3.27 3.08 -8.35
C ILE A 156 2.10 3.75 -7.63
N SER A 157 1.79 4.99 -8.01
CA SER A 157 0.65 5.75 -7.49
C SER A 157 -0.65 5.24 -8.13
N LEU A 158 -1.62 4.87 -7.29
CA LEU A 158 -2.90 4.31 -7.72
C LEU A 158 -4.02 5.35 -7.79
N ILE A 159 -3.95 6.43 -7.00
CA ILE A 159 -5.01 7.46 -6.98
C ILE A 159 -4.57 8.68 -7.78
N LYS A 160 -3.31 9.10 -7.60
CA LYS A 160 -2.71 10.17 -8.39
C LYS A 160 -2.24 9.62 -9.73
N GLY A 161 -2.93 10.03 -10.78
CA GLY A 161 -2.46 9.87 -12.15
C GLY A 161 -1.75 11.13 -12.63
N ASN A 162 -0.89 10.98 -13.64
CA ASN A 162 -0.31 12.13 -14.33
C ASN A 162 -1.40 12.92 -15.10
N GLU A 163 -1.02 14.02 -15.74
CA GLU A 163 -1.91 14.93 -16.49
C GLU A 163 -2.74 14.23 -17.58
N ARG A 164 -2.35 13.01 -17.98
CA ARG A 164 -3.02 12.18 -18.99
C ARG A 164 -3.85 11.04 -18.37
N GLY A 165 -4.01 11.03 -17.05
CA GLY A 165 -4.77 10.00 -16.31
C GLY A 165 -4.06 8.65 -16.20
N LYS A 166 -2.76 8.56 -16.55
CA LYS A 166 -2.01 7.31 -16.43
C LYS A 166 -1.40 7.17 -15.03
N PRO A 167 -1.27 5.94 -14.49
CA PRO A 167 -0.57 5.70 -13.23
C PRO A 167 0.86 6.24 -13.31
N GLN A 168 1.27 6.93 -12.25
CA GLN A 168 2.61 7.52 -12.14
C GLN A 168 3.49 6.61 -11.29
N ALA A 169 4.66 6.27 -11.81
CA ALA A 169 5.69 5.58 -11.05
C ALA A 169 6.78 6.58 -10.63
N CYS A 170 7.21 6.52 -9.37
CA CYS A 170 8.38 7.25 -8.89
C CYS A 170 9.42 6.30 -8.29
N SER A 171 10.67 6.76 -8.32
CA SER A 171 11.86 6.04 -7.91
C SER A 171 12.62 6.97 -6.97
N GLU A 172 12.37 6.83 -5.67
CA GLU A 172 12.97 7.71 -4.65
C GLU A 172 13.24 6.92 -3.38
N ASP A 173 14.27 7.37 -2.66
CA ASP A 173 14.51 6.95 -1.28
C ASP A 173 13.39 7.50 -0.40
N LYS A 174 12.85 6.66 0.49
CA LYS A 174 11.78 7.07 1.39
C LYS A 174 12.13 6.78 2.83
N GLU A 175 11.88 7.76 3.69
CA GLU A 175 12.17 7.72 5.11
C GLU A 175 10.87 7.69 5.91
N TYR A 176 10.82 6.78 6.88
CA TYR A 176 9.68 6.60 7.77
C TYR A 176 10.17 6.43 9.20
N THR A 177 9.25 6.63 10.13
CA THR A 177 9.41 6.20 11.52
C THR A 177 8.77 4.82 11.66
N ALA A 178 9.57 3.80 11.97
CA ALA A 178 9.08 2.47 12.28
C ALA A 178 8.08 2.52 13.44
N LYS A 179 7.23 1.51 13.55
CA LYS A 179 6.31 1.39 14.69
C LYS A 179 7.01 1.40 16.05
N CYS A 180 8.27 0.93 16.14
CA CYS A 180 9.09 0.99 17.36
C CYS A 180 9.68 2.39 17.65
N GLY A 181 9.55 3.34 16.73
CA GLY A 181 10.13 4.68 16.82
C GLY A 181 11.52 4.83 16.20
N GLU A 182 12.10 3.74 15.68
CA GLU A 182 13.38 3.78 14.96
C GLU A 182 13.22 4.28 13.53
N ASP A 183 14.30 4.74 12.92
CA ASP A 183 14.31 5.16 11.52
C ASP A 183 14.16 3.94 10.59
N TYR A 184 13.23 4.07 9.64
CA TYR A 184 12.94 3.04 8.64
C TYR A 184 13.15 3.62 7.24
N HIS A 185 14.30 3.31 6.64
CA HIS A 185 14.69 3.80 5.33
C HIS A 185 14.44 2.74 4.24
N LEU A 186 13.75 3.13 3.18
CA LEU A 186 13.57 2.32 1.98
C LEU A 186 14.36 2.94 0.84
N SER A 187 15.54 2.38 0.57
CA SER A 187 16.40 2.85 -0.51
C SER A 187 15.80 2.51 -1.88
N TYR A 188 15.98 3.42 -2.83
CA TYR A 188 15.66 3.23 -4.23
C TYR A 188 16.45 2.07 -4.84
N CYS A 189 17.74 1.99 -4.55
CA CYS A 189 18.60 0.88 -4.97
C CYS A 189 19.15 0.15 -3.74
N PHE A 190 19.03 -1.17 -3.74
CA PHE A 190 19.63 -2.03 -2.72
C PHE A 190 20.10 -3.35 -3.32
N HIS A 191 20.98 -4.04 -2.60
CA HIS A 191 21.52 -5.33 -3.03
C HIS A 191 20.89 -6.43 -2.17
N LEU A 192 20.49 -7.54 -2.80
CA LEU A 192 19.97 -8.75 -2.14
C LEU A 192 21.06 -9.73 -1.77
#